data_AF-A0AAN6IWX6-F1
#
_entry.id   AF-A0AAN6IWX6-F1
#
_cell.length_a   1.000
_cell.length_b   1.000
_cell.length_c   1.000
_cell.angle_alpha   90.00
_cell.angle_beta   90.00
_cell.angle_gamma   90.00
#
_symmetry.space_group_name_H-M   'P 1'
#
loop_
_entity.id
_entity.type
_entity.pdbx_description
1 polymer ?
#
loop_
_entity_poly.entity_id
_entity_poly.type
_entity_poly.pdbx_seq_one_letter_code
_entity_poly.pdbx_strand_id
1 'polypeptide(L)'
;MDLNALPDDVDPAESPDFENYRIDYDPANADLRVPGRDVNLQWFDARQERGAFGYEADGRAFMMQRPWFDEDFDKDDEWGPVRLLGSGTYGLVGLWERRDANNMMLDEVAVKQVNWTKSKRSRISDEINAGHNKPRLLREAVIQRDLNQKDERAAPHLRRYKYISDTRTDKRGRIRMYLEFCPHGSLEHLRRLYRAWDQYFPEVFVWHIFHSLAVGCEALRQPPPVDTLGLEEDAFQQFVADDAEGLYCLHMDLKPQNTLLAMGLGEEGLDFPNPKISDFGMSEYTGRSDLRNPDNFWWRGTTAYKPTEQLFYGAEWRIPPNGAVLRTHDRRGKRVDFKRAKQAQREDNATHTVLDDICFDHSLNVYGVGATMYSVATLCRTCKLMDTRAKHYAKYRQNGNHQISKVRTKVPGTYSSRLRRLIHRCLDPDPANRPSQVELMDETHRGLQLAIRRVKRARRDAALAAAGGDPNNLPPGPPPPLPSEKIYYHDHEINDMPLGNAGFRPKKGDYRNLFSTSSSIRTFRVSSCPPPNIIPSSPLL
;
A
#
# COMPACT_ATOMS: atom_id res chain seq x y z
N MET A 1 15.26 -16.14 20.51
CA MET A 1 14.42 -14.98 20.84
C MET A 1 13.13 -15.53 21.37
N ASP A 2 12.81 -15.17 22.61
CA ASP A 2 11.62 -15.65 23.28
C ASP A 2 10.40 -14.99 22.61
N LEU A 3 9.57 -15.79 21.94
CA LEU A 3 8.40 -15.33 21.16
C LEU A 3 7.19 -14.99 22.05
N ASN A 4 7.34 -15.03 23.38
CA ASN A 4 6.27 -14.83 24.35
C ASN A 4 6.41 -13.54 25.18
N ALA A 5 7.26 -12.61 24.77
CA ALA A 5 7.34 -11.28 25.39
C ALA A 5 6.84 -10.20 24.41
N LEU A 6 5.57 -10.31 24.01
CA LEU A 6 4.83 -9.10 23.67
C LEU A 6 4.46 -8.44 25.00
N PRO A 7 4.79 -7.16 25.24
CA PRO A 7 4.44 -6.49 26.48
C PRO A 7 2.93 -6.59 26.72
N ASP A 8 2.54 -7.08 27.90
CA ASP A 8 1.16 -7.27 28.37
C ASP A 8 0.33 -5.97 28.51
N ASP A 9 0.79 -4.84 27.93
CA ASP A 9 0.23 -3.49 28.15
C ASP A 9 -0.12 -2.72 26.86
N VAL A 10 0.02 -3.30 25.66
CA VAL A 10 -0.45 -2.61 24.44
C VAL A 10 -1.89 -3.04 24.18
N ASP A 11 -2.85 -2.28 24.71
CA ASP A 11 -4.26 -2.45 24.37
C ASP A 11 -4.45 -2.25 22.85
N PRO A 12 -4.78 -3.31 22.09
CA PRO A 12 -5.04 -3.19 20.65
C PRO A 12 -6.27 -2.31 20.37
N ALA A 13 -7.08 -2.02 21.39
CA ALA A 13 -8.33 -1.28 21.31
C ALA A 13 -8.19 0.24 21.54
N GLU A 14 -6.97 0.81 21.59
CA GLU A 14 -6.82 2.26 21.57
C GLU A 14 -7.34 2.85 20.24
N SER A 15 -8.62 3.22 20.24
CA SER A 15 -9.25 4.00 19.17
C SER A 15 -8.91 5.48 19.37
N PRO A 16 -8.68 6.26 18.30
CA PRO A 16 -8.40 7.67 18.43
C PRO A 16 -9.62 8.40 18.99
N ASP A 17 -9.42 9.10 20.10
CA ASP A 17 -10.41 10.03 20.63
C ASP A 17 -10.38 11.32 19.79
N PHE A 18 -11.37 11.46 18.90
CA PHE A 18 -11.55 12.64 18.06
C PHE A 18 -12.22 13.80 18.79
N GLU A 19 -12.64 13.62 20.05
CA GLU A 19 -13.14 14.68 20.92
C GLU A 19 -11.98 15.33 21.69
N ASN A 20 -11.02 14.54 22.20
CA ASN A 20 -9.81 15.01 22.88
C ASN A 20 -8.55 15.04 21.98
N TYR A 21 -8.66 15.76 20.87
CA TYR A 21 -7.67 15.72 19.78
C TYR A 21 -6.82 17.00 19.64
N ARG A 22 -7.21 18.11 20.27
CA ARG A 22 -6.59 19.43 20.06
C ARG A 22 -5.50 19.71 21.08
N ILE A 23 -4.34 20.10 20.57
CA ILE A 23 -3.22 20.61 21.36
C ILE A 23 -3.00 22.06 20.94
N ASP A 24 -3.07 22.98 21.89
CA ASP A 24 -2.68 24.37 21.66
C ASP A 24 -1.18 24.53 21.90
N TYR A 25 -0.47 25.03 20.89
CA TYR A 25 0.98 25.07 20.88
C TYR A 25 1.52 26.42 20.41
N ASP A 26 2.45 27.00 21.16
CA ASP A 26 3.19 28.20 20.76
C ASP A 26 4.47 27.81 19.98
N PRO A 27 4.58 28.16 18.69
CA PRO A 27 5.78 27.85 17.91
C PRO A 27 7.05 28.59 18.35
N ALA A 28 6.96 29.60 19.20
CA ALA A 28 8.14 30.16 19.88
C ALA A 28 8.81 29.09 20.79
N ASN A 29 8.01 28.16 21.30
CA ASN A 29 8.46 26.95 21.99
C ASN A 29 8.45 25.79 20.99
N ALA A 30 9.32 25.88 19.97
CA ALA A 30 9.44 24.88 18.89
C ALA A 30 9.61 23.42 19.36
N ASP A 31 9.82 23.21 20.68
CA ASP A 31 9.87 21.92 21.37
C ASP A 31 10.79 20.94 20.63
N LEU A 32 11.84 21.52 20.03
CA LEU A 32 12.90 20.78 19.39
C LEU A 32 13.80 20.33 20.52
N ARG A 33 13.81 19.03 20.74
CA ARG A 33 14.71 18.40 21.69
C ARG A 33 16.15 18.66 21.27
N VAL A 34 16.98 19.04 22.23
CA VAL A 34 18.39 19.39 22.03
C VAL A 34 19.26 18.17 22.35
N PRO A 35 20.07 17.67 21.40
CA PRO A 35 21.03 16.60 21.68
C PRO A 35 22.02 16.98 22.79
N GLY A 36 22.26 16.06 23.71
CA GLY A 36 23.08 16.27 24.91
C GLY A 36 22.34 16.87 26.11
N ARG A 37 21.13 17.40 25.89
CA ARG A 37 20.24 17.87 26.97
C ARG A 37 19.01 16.99 27.11
N ASP A 38 18.22 16.89 26.05
CA ASP A 38 16.92 16.20 26.05
C ASP A 38 16.99 14.82 25.39
N VAL A 39 18.03 14.59 24.57
CA VAL A 39 18.30 13.31 23.91
C VAL A 39 19.77 12.98 24.09
N ASN A 40 20.10 11.72 24.37
CA ASN A 40 21.49 11.30 24.52
C ASN A 40 22.31 11.63 23.27
N LEU A 41 23.43 12.38 23.45
CA LEU A 41 24.23 12.91 22.35
C LEU A 41 24.88 11.81 21.50
N GLN A 42 25.47 10.79 22.14
CA GLN A 42 26.13 9.69 21.42
C GLN A 42 25.12 8.89 20.58
N TRP A 43 23.94 8.63 21.15
CA TRP A 43 22.85 7.97 20.45
C TRP A 43 22.37 8.79 19.24
N PHE A 44 22.32 10.12 19.38
CA PHE A 44 21.87 11.03 18.32
C PHE A 44 22.89 11.06 17.18
N ASP A 45 24.16 11.25 17.51
CA ASP A 45 25.26 11.31 16.54
C ASP A 45 25.36 10.01 15.74
N ALA A 46 25.27 8.85 16.41
CA ALA A 46 25.31 7.54 15.76
C ALA A 46 24.16 7.34 14.75
N ARG A 47 22.97 7.87 15.02
CA ARG A 47 21.82 7.82 14.10
C ARG A 47 21.93 8.84 12.97
N GLN A 48 22.39 10.05 13.29
CA GLN A 48 22.62 11.10 12.31
C GLN A 48 23.67 10.68 11.27
N GLU A 49 24.76 10.05 11.71
CA GLU A 49 25.81 9.49 10.82
C GLU A 49 25.24 8.44 9.86
N ARG A 50 24.27 7.63 10.33
CA ARG A 50 23.56 6.63 9.53
C ARG A 50 22.43 7.22 8.66
N GLY A 51 22.27 8.54 8.67
CA GLY A 51 21.23 9.25 7.91
C GLY A 51 19.81 9.04 8.42
N ALA A 52 19.63 8.59 9.67
CA ALA A 52 18.33 8.21 10.21
C ALA A 52 17.32 9.37 10.19
N PHE A 53 17.77 10.62 10.31
CA PHE A 53 16.88 11.79 10.37
C PHE A 53 16.67 12.47 9.00
N GLY A 54 17.15 11.84 7.92
CA GLY A 54 17.15 12.43 6.59
C GLY A 54 18.25 13.49 6.39
N TYR A 55 18.35 13.99 5.16
CA TYR A 55 19.33 15.01 4.78
C TYR A 55 18.73 16.43 4.73
N GLU A 56 17.40 16.53 4.75
CA GLU A 56 16.67 17.79 4.69
C GLU A 56 16.42 18.32 6.12
N ALA A 57 16.53 19.64 6.29
CA ALA A 57 16.33 20.30 7.58
C ALA A 57 14.94 20.02 8.18
N ASP A 58 13.91 19.95 7.33
CA ASP A 58 12.53 19.70 7.74
C ASP A 58 12.36 18.30 8.35
N GLY A 59 13.00 17.28 7.76
CA GLY A 59 12.98 15.91 8.28
C GLY A 59 13.66 15.82 9.64
N ARG A 60 14.84 16.44 9.78
CA ARG A 60 15.55 16.50 11.06
C ARG A 60 14.74 17.25 12.12
N ALA A 61 14.19 18.41 11.79
CA ALA A 61 13.37 19.19 12.71
C ALA A 61 12.12 18.40 13.16
N PHE A 62 11.49 17.65 12.26
CA PHE A 62 10.36 16.78 12.59
C PHE A 62 10.75 15.65 13.55
N MET A 63 11.85 14.93 13.28
CA MET A 63 12.30 13.84 14.16
C MET A 63 12.71 14.34 15.56
N MET A 64 13.19 15.58 15.67
CA MET A 64 13.58 16.16 16.97
C MET A 64 12.43 16.73 17.78
N GLN A 65 11.22 16.81 17.22
CA GLN A 65 10.04 17.14 18.00
C GLN A 65 9.73 15.98 18.95
N ARG A 66 9.14 16.29 20.11
CA ARG A 66 8.39 15.30 20.88
C ARG A 66 7.29 14.68 20.00
N PRO A 67 6.90 13.42 20.22
CA PRO A 67 5.81 12.83 19.47
C PRO A 67 4.43 13.37 19.88
N TRP A 68 4.22 13.84 21.11
CA TRP A 68 2.90 14.24 21.64
C TRP A 68 1.87 13.11 21.51
N PHE A 69 2.32 11.88 21.74
CA PHE A 69 1.50 10.67 21.71
C PHE A 69 0.72 10.53 23.02
N ASP A 70 1.42 10.70 24.15
CA ASP A 70 0.84 10.64 25.49
C ASP A 70 0.29 12.00 25.94
N GLU A 71 -0.74 11.99 26.78
CA GLU A 71 -1.25 13.22 27.43
C GLU A 71 -0.30 13.74 28.52
N ASP A 72 0.44 12.82 29.14
CA ASP A 72 1.43 13.09 30.17
C ASP A 72 2.80 13.36 29.52
N PHE A 73 3.33 14.57 29.72
CA PHE A 73 4.60 15.01 29.14
C PHE A 73 5.80 14.17 29.61
N ASP A 74 5.76 13.65 30.84
CA ASP A 74 6.86 12.84 31.37
C ASP A 74 6.91 11.48 30.65
N LYS A 75 5.75 10.91 30.31
CA LYS A 75 5.65 9.69 29.49
C LYS A 75 6.02 9.96 28.04
N ASP A 76 5.63 11.11 27.50
CA ASP A 76 5.97 11.48 26.12
C ASP A 76 7.50 11.66 25.93
N ASP A 77 8.23 12.00 27.00
CA ASP A 77 9.69 12.10 27.02
C ASP A 77 10.41 10.75 26.90
N GLU A 78 9.76 9.66 27.27
CA GLU A 78 10.31 8.30 27.11
C GLU A 78 10.41 7.87 25.64
N TRP A 79 9.74 8.59 24.73
CA TRP A 79 9.75 8.28 23.30
C TRP A 79 10.94 8.87 22.57
N GLY A 80 11.87 8.01 22.13
CA GLY A 80 13.04 8.38 21.33
C GLY A 80 12.78 8.31 19.81
N PRO A 81 13.30 9.26 19.00
CA PRO A 81 13.11 9.24 17.55
C PRO A 81 14.02 8.23 16.86
N VAL A 82 13.49 7.23 16.16
CA VAL A 82 14.33 6.17 15.57
C VAL A 82 14.88 6.57 14.22
N ARG A 83 13.99 6.86 13.27
CA ARG A 83 14.32 7.20 11.89
C ARG A 83 13.14 7.82 11.14
N LEU A 84 13.44 8.63 10.14
CA LEU A 84 12.51 9.07 9.11
C LEU A 84 12.20 7.90 8.18
N LEU A 85 10.91 7.55 8.06
CA LEU A 85 10.43 6.46 7.22
C LEU A 85 10.07 6.95 5.81
N GLY A 86 9.61 8.19 5.68
CA GLY A 86 9.26 8.77 4.39
C GLY A 86 9.09 10.29 4.43
N SER A 87 9.39 10.94 3.33
CA SER A 87 9.10 12.35 3.08
C SER A 87 8.55 12.52 1.66
N GLY A 88 7.52 13.35 1.50
CA GLY A 88 6.93 13.58 0.19
C GLY A 88 5.80 14.60 0.18
N THR A 89 5.04 14.61 -0.91
CA THR A 89 3.92 15.56 -1.12
C THR A 89 2.83 15.47 -0.06
N TYR A 90 2.73 14.34 0.63
CA TYR A 90 1.69 14.04 1.62
C TYR A 90 2.16 14.19 3.07
N GLY A 91 3.35 14.76 3.28
CA GLY A 91 3.89 15.01 4.62
C GLY A 91 5.14 14.19 4.93
N LEU A 92 5.42 14.11 6.24
CA LEU A 92 6.57 13.40 6.81
C LEU A 92 6.07 12.20 7.60
N VAL A 93 6.81 11.10 7.57
CA VAL A 93 6.55 9.91 8.39
C VAL A 93 7.83 9.51 9.10
N GLY A 94 7.77 9.31 10.40
CA GLY A 94 8.91 8.88 11.21
C GLY A 94 8.51 7.83 12.24
N LEU A 95 9.49 7.08 12.73
CA LEU A 95 9.34 6.06 13.74
C LEU A 95 9.83 6.59 15.09
N TRP A 96 9.04 6.42 16.13
CA TRP A 96 9.42 6.64 17.53
C TRP A 96 9.34 5.33 18.30
N GLU A 97 10.20 5.16 19.28
CA GLU A 97 10.24 4.00 20.18
C GLU A 97 10.23 4.48 21.63
N ARG A 98 9.40 3.86 22.45
CA ARG A 98 9.47 3.99 23.91
C ARG A 98 10.34 2.89 24.47
N ARG A 99 11.23 3.22 25.40
CA ARG A 99 12.18 2.26 26.00
C ARG A 99 12.19 2.37 27.52
N ASP A 100 12.38 1.25 28.19
CA ASP A 100 12.51 1.21 29.65
C ASP A 100 13.92 1.65 30.11
N ALA A 101 14.11 1.68 31.44
CA ALA A 101 15.41 2.00 32.04
C ALA A 101 16.54 1.01 31.67
N ASN A 102 16.20 -0.20 31.23
CA ASN A 102 17.15 -1.22 30.75
C ASN A 102 17.40 -1.14 29.24
N ASN A 103 16.86 -0.10 28.57
CA ASN A 103 16.94 0.12 27.13
C ASN A 103 16.23 -0.97 26.30
N MET A 104 15.29 -1.71 26.90
CA MET A 104 14.38 -2.61 26.21
C MET A 104 13.25 -1.84 25.53
N MET A 105 12.87 -2.23 24.32
CA MET A 105 11.77 -1.60 23.59
C MET A 105 10.45 -1.99 24.25
N LEU A 106 9.69 -0.98 24.69
CA LEU A 106 8.36 -1.15 25.29
C LEU A 106 7.25 -0.95 24.26
N ASP A 107 7.44 -0.01 23.34
CA ASP A 107 6.44 0.34 22.34
C ASP A 107 7.10 1.04 21.14
N GLU A 108 6.42 1.02 19.99
CA GLU A 108 6.82 1.73 18.78
C GLU A 108 5.61 2.33 18.06
N VAL A 109 5.81 3.50 17.44
CA VAL A 109 4.74 4.20 16.73
C VAL A 109 5.26 4.90 15.49
N ALA A 110 4.54 4.75 14.38
CA ALA A 110 4.76 5.51 13.17
C ALA A 110 3.95 6.80 13.21
N VAL A 111 4.61 7.95 13.21
CA VAL A 111 3.97 9.27 13.24
C VAL A 111 3.96 9.85 11.83
N LYS A 112 2.77 10.06 11.27
CA LYS A 112 2.57 10.80 10.01
C LYS A 112 2.16 12.24 10.33
N GLN A 113 2.93 13.21 9.84
CA GLN A 113 2.66 14.64 10.03
C GLN A 113 2.35 15.35 8.72
N VAL A 114 1.27 16.13 8.73
CA VAL A 114 0.85 16.99 7.62
C VAL A 114 0.76 18.45 8.09
N ASN A 115 1.38 19.36 7.35
CA ASN A 115 1.29 20.79 7.61
C ASN A 115 -0.03 21.35 7.08
N TRP A 116 -0.83 21.95 7.97
CA TRP A 116 -2.11 22.58 7.65
C TRP A 116 -1.97 24.10 7.57
N THR A 117 -2.67 24.70 6.60
CA THR A 117 -2.73 26.16 6.43
C THR A 117 -4.09 26.57 5.86
N LYS A 118 -4.75 27.57 6.45
CA LYS A 118 -6.07 28.09 6.07
C LYS A 118 -6.16 28.57 4.60
N SER A 119 -5.03 28.92 3.97
CA SER A 119 -4.96 29.34 2.56
C SER A 119 -4.87 28.19 1.54
N LYS A 120 -4.61 26.95 1.96
CA LYS A 120 -4.61 25.75 1.08
C LYS A 120 -6.04 25.26 0.81
N ARG A 121 -6.91 26.15 0.34
CA ARG A 121 -8.30 25.90 -0.09
C ARG A 121 -8.46 24.94 -1.30
N SER A 122 -7.48 24.09 -1.62
CA SER A 122 -7.52 23.28 -2.86
C SER A 122 -6.86 21.90 -2.82
N ARG A 123 -6.27 21.45 -1.70
CA ARG A 123 -5.72 20.07 -1.62
C ARG A 123 -5.95 19.37 -0.27
N ILE A 124 -6.26 20.13 0.77
CA ILE A 124 -6.65 19.65 2.10
C ILE A 124 -8.03 20.26 2.40
N SER A 125 -8.93 20.26 1.42
CA SER A 125 -10.31 20.76 1.56
C SER A 125 -11.29 19.59 1.65
N ASP A 126 -10.91 18.65 2.51
CA ASP A 126 -11.72 17.56 3.00
C ASP A 126 -11.91 17.73 4.52
N GLU A 127 -11.97 19.00 4.96
CA GLU A 127 -12.44 19.33 6.32
C GLU A 127 -13.89 18.92 6.39
N ILE A 128 -14.16 17.87 7.17
CA ILE A 128 -15.51 17.53 7.56
C ILE A 128 -15.90 18.62 8.54
N ASN A 129 -16.82 19.49 8.12
CA ASN A 129 -17.35 20.63 8.86
C ASN A 129 -16.40 21.79 9.19
N ALA A 130 -16.43 22.83 8.35
CA ALA A 130 -15.99 24.18 8.72
C ALA A 130 -17.04 24.95 9.57
N GLY A 131 -17.71 24.26 10.51
CA GLY A 131 -18.53 24.88 11.55
C GLY A 131 -17.69 25.04 12.81
N HIS A 132 -17.82 26.17 13.52
CA HIS A 132 -16.95 26.56 14.64
C HIS A 132 -16.90 25.59 15.86
N ASN A 133 -17.67 24.50 15.85
CA ASN A 133 -17.78 23.54 16.95
C ASN A 133 -17.39 22.08 16.61
N LYS A 134 -16.90 21.78 15.41
CA LYS A 134 -16.50 20.41 15.04
C LYS A 134 -14.98 20.24 14.94
N PRO A 135 -14.46 19.05 15.27
CA PRO A 135 -13.03 18.80 15.28
C PRO A 135 -12.42 19.00 13.90
N ARG A 136 -11.22 19.59 13.82
CA ARG A 136 -10.45 19.68 12.56
C ARG A 136 -9.90 18.31 12.21
N LEU A 137 -10.69 17.54 11.47
CA LEU A 137 -10.36 16.15 11.11
C LEU A 137 -9.83 16.04 9.69
N LEU A 138 -8.83 15.16 9.53
CA LEU A 138 -8.38 14.72 8.23
C LEU A 138 -9.23 13.54 7.80
N ARG A 139 -9.88 13.62 6.63
CA ARG A 139 -10.67 12.51 6.08
C ARG A 139 -9.91 11.18 6.05
N GLU A 140 -8.61 11.23 5.73
CA GLU A 140 -7.71 10.07 5.77
C GLU A 140 -7.75 9.35 7.13
N ALA A 141 -7.68 10.09 8.23
CA ALA A 141 -7.67 9.53 9.58
C ALA A 141 -9.02 8.89 9.94
N VAL A 142 -10.12 9.53 9.55
CA VAL A 142 -11.46 9.01 9.81
C VAL A 142 -11.71 7.72 9.01
N ILE A 143 -11.39 7.71 7.71
CA ILE A 143 -11.52 6.50 6.87
C ILE A 143 -10.66 5.37 7.44
N GLN A 144 -9.45 5.67 7.91
CA GLN A 144 -8.59 4.65 8.49
C GLN A 144 -9.16 4.08 9.81
N ARG A 145 -9.66 4.93 10.72
CA ARG A 145 -10.39 4.51 11.94
C ARG A 145 -11.56 3.60 11.59
N ASP A 146 -12.40 4.02 10.64
CA ASP A 146 -13.57 3.26 10.22
C ASP A 146 -13.20 1.88 9.66
N LEU A 147 -12.10 1.79 8.91
CA LEU A 147 -11.59 0.52 8.41
C LEU A 147 -11.06 -0.36 9.54
N ASN A 148 -10.34 0.21 10.51
CA ASN A 148 -9.87 -0.54 11.68
C ASN A 148 -11.04 -1.13 12.50
N GLN A 149 -12.17 -0.41 12.61
CA GLN A 149 -13.39 -0.92 13.27
C GLN A 149 -14.08 -2.04 12.49
N LYS A 150 -14.01 -2.02 11.15
CA LYS A 150 -14.61 -3.06 10.29
C LYS A 150 -13.78 -4.33 10.28
N ASP A 151 -12.47 -4.19 10.10
CA ASP A 151 -11.52 -5.29 10.09
C ASP A 151 -10.11 -4.76 10.40
N GLU A 152 -9.57 -5.13 11.56
CA GLU A 152 -8.23 -4.73 12.02
C GLU A 152 -7.09 -5.14 11.05
N ARG A 153 -7.35 -6.11 10.17
CA ARG A 153 -6.39 -6.60 9.17
C ARG A 153 -6.38 -5.74 7.91
N ALA A 154 -7.38 -4.87 7.70
CA ALA A 154 -7.53 -4.11 6.46
C ALA A 154 -6.46 -3.02 6.30
N ALA A 155 -6.14 -2.32 7.39
CA ALA A 155 -5.28 -1.15 7.38
C ALA A 155 -4.37 -1.12 8.63
N PRO A 156 -3.25 -0.38 8.58
CA PRO A 156 -2.49 -0.10 9.78
C PRO A 156 -3.40 0.53 10.85
N HIS A 157 -3.33 0.07 12.09
CA HIS A 157 -4.15 0.61 13.17
C HIS A 157 -3.82 2.09 13.42
N LEU A 158 -4.84 2.94 13.38
CA LEU A 158 -4.74 4.34 13.83
C LEU A 158 -4.92 4.35 15.34
N ARG A 159 -3.84 4.55 16.09
CA ARG A 159 -3.82 4.55 17.57
C ARG A 159 -4.33 5.87 18.15
N ARG A 160 -3.85 6.99 17.59
CA ARG A 160 -4.19 8.35 18.05
C ARG A 160 -4.25 9.32 16.88
N TYR A 161 -4.92 10.44 17.11
CA TYR A 161 -4.98 11.58 16.21
C TYR A 161 -4.83 12.88 17.00
N LYS A 162 -3.96 13.78 16.55
CA LYS A 162 -3.80 15.10 17.18
C LYS A 162 -3.76 16.22 16.15
N TYR A 163 -4.47 17.31 16.44
CA TYR A 163 -4.34 18.59 15.77
C TYR A 163 -3.57 19.57 16.66
N ILE A 164 -2.36 19.91 16.25
CA ILE A 164 -1.48 20.84 16.94
C ILE A 164 -1.69 22.23 16.34
N SER A 165 -2.40 23.09 17.07
CA SER A 165 -2.74 24.45 16.66
C SER A 165 -1.56 25.41 16.85
N ASP A 166 -1.40 26.40 15.97
CA ASP A 166 -0.47 27.53 16.19
C ASP A 166 -1.20 28.60 17.02
N THR A 167 -0.88 28.75 18.30
CA THR A 167 -1.57 29.72 19.18
C THR A 167 -1.39 31.17 18.75
N ARG A 168 -0.35 31.48 17.95
CA ARG A 168 -0.13 32.83 17.42
C ARG A 168 -1.06 33.14 16.24
N THR A 169 -1.58 32.12 15.57
CA THR A 169 -2.42 32.29 14.38
C THR A 169 -3.45 31.17 14.25
N ASP A 170 -4.73 31.52 14.09
CA ASP A 170 -5.80 30.57 13.70
C ASP A 170 -5.64 30.01 12.27
N LYS A 171 -4.60 30.39 11.54
CA LYS A 171 -4.40 30.13 10.11
C LYS A 171 -3.44 28.99 9.82
N ARG A 172 -2.76 28.44 10.83
CA ARG A 172 -1.72 27.41 10.66
C ARG A 172 -1.80 26.37 11.78
N GLY A 173 -1.29 25.18 11.48
CA GLY A 173 -1.26 24.07 12.41
C GLY A 173 -0.63 22.84 11.77
N ARG A 174 -0.56 21.75 12.54
CA ARG A 174 -0.06 20.46 12.09
C ARG A 174 -1.02 19.38 12.52
N ILE A 175 -1.20 18.39 11.66
CA ILE A 175 -1.98 17.19 11.95
C ILE A 175 -1.00 16.04 12.13
N ARG A 176 -1.18 15.26 13.19
CA ARG A 176 -0.44 14.01 13.42
C ARG A 176 -1.38 12.83 13.52
N MET A 177 -1.06 11.80 12.76
CA MET A 177 -1.66 10.46 12.85
C MET A 177 -0.61 9.53 13.44
N TYR A 178 -1.01 8.76 14.45
CA TYR A 178 -0.14 7.81 15.14
C TYR A 178 -0.59 6.42 14.77
N LEU A 179 0.26 5.70 14.04
CA LEU A 179 -0.07 4.47 13.35
C LEU A 179 0.73 3.32 13.92
N GLU A 180 0.18 2.10 13.88
CA GLU A 180 0.99 0.89 14.03
C GLU A 180 2.20 0.96 13.07
N PHE A 181 3.34 0.48 13.53
CA PHE A 181 4.51 0.40 12.68
C PHE A 181 4.48 -0.89 11.85
N CYS A 182 4.73 -0.76 10.54
CA CYS A 182 4.88 -1.90 9.64
C CYS A 182 6.37 -2.13 9.34
N PRO A 183 7.06 -3.03 10.06
CA PRO A 183 8.53 -3.10 10.07
C PRO A 183 9.15 -3.52 8.74
N HIS A 184 8.41 -4.23 7.90
CA HIS A 184 8.91 -4.75 6.62
C HIS A 184 8.69 -3.77 5.45
N GLY A 185 8.27 -2.53 5.75
CA GLY A 185 8.11 -1.47 4.77
C GLY A 185 6.96 -1.72 3.80
N SER A 186 7.11 -1.30 2.54
CA SER A 186 6.06 -1.47 1.52
C SER A 186 6.30 -2.68 0.63
N LEU A 187 5.21 -3.24 0.09
CA LEU A 187 5.24 -4.29 -0.91
C LEU A 187 6.04 -3.88 -2.16
N GLU A 188 6.03 -2.60 -2.55
CA GLU A 188 6.88 -2.10 -3.63
C GLU A 188 8.37 -2.27 -3.32
N HIS A 189 8.79 -1.99 -2.08
CA HIS A 189 10.19 -2.15 -1.67
C HIS A 189 10.62 -3.61 -1.83
N LEU A 190 9.85 -4.53 -1.24
CA LEU A 190 10.12 -5.96 -1.32
C LEU A 190 10.10 -6.48 -2.77
N ARG A 191 9.12 -6.06 -3.57
CA ARG A 191 9.02 -6.41 -4.99
C ARG A 191 10.24 -5.92 -5.79
N ARG A 192 10.78 -4.74 -5.46
CA ARG A 192 12.00 -4.21 -6.12
C ARG A 192 13.24 -5.01 -5.75
N LEU A 193 13.36 -5.49 -4.50
CA LEU A 193 14.42 -6.40 -4.08
C LEU A 193 14.38 -7.71 -4.88
N TYR A 194 13.23 -8.39 -4.90
CA TYR A 194 13.05 -9.64 -5.67
C TYR A 194 13.33 -9.46 -7.16
N ARG A 195 12.88 -8.34 -7.73
CA ARG A 195 13.17 -7.98 -9.11
C ARG A 195 14.66 -7.73 -9.37
N ALA A 196 15.39 -7.13 -8.43
CA ALA A 196 16.82 -6.86 -8.57
C ALA A 196 17.66 -8.16 -8.57
N TRP A 197 17.18 -9.20 -7.89
CA TRP A 197 17.76 -10.54 -7.89
C TRP A 197 17.22 -11.47 -8.98
N ASP A 198 16.26 -10.99 -9.79
CA ASP A 198 15.55 -11.80 -10.80
C ASP A 198 14.87 -13.06 -10.22
N GLN A 199 14.37 -12.95 -8.99
CA GLN A 199 13.65 -14.02 -8.31
C GLN A 199 12.17 -13.68 -8.18
N TYR A 200 11.33 -14.72 -8.26
CA TYR A 200 9.89 -14.62 -8.05
C TYR A 200 9.52 -14.97 -6.61
N PHE A 201 8.42 -14.40 -6.14
CA PHE A 201 7.87 -14.76 -4.84
C PHE A 201 7.35 -16.21 -4.85
N PRO A 202 7.41 -16.92 -3.71
CA PRO A 202 6.69 -18.17 -3.54
C PRO A 202 5.20 -17.99 -3.85
N GLU A 203 4.58 -18.90 -4.63
CA GLU A 203 3.17 -18.75 -5.02
C GLU A 203 2.23 -18.65 -3.81
N VAL A 204 2.52 -19.39 -2.73
CA VAL A 204 1.75 -19.32 -1.48
C VAL A 204 1.76 -17.91 -0.86
N PHE A 205 2.90 -17.19 -0.93
CA PHE A 205 2.99 -15.81 -0.47
C PHE A 205 2.26 -14.84 -1.40
N VAL A 206 2.27 -15.09 -2.72
CA VAL A 206 1.47 -14.29 -3.66
C VAL A 206 -0.02 -14.43 -3.40
N TRP A 207 -0.50 -15.64 -3.05
CA TRP A 207 -1.87 -15.84 -2.61
C TRP A 207 -2.17 -15.17 -1.27
N HIS A 208 -1.23 -15.19 -0.32
CA HIS A 208 -1.35 -14.49 0.96
C HIS A 208 -1.57 -12.99 0.74
N ILE A 209 -0.71 -12.34 -0.06
CA ILE A 209 -0.90 -10.93 -0.43
C ILE A 209 -2.27 -10.70 -1.08
N PHE A 210 -2.64 -11.55 -2.03
CA PHE A 210 -3.91 -11.37 -2.75
C PHE A 210 -5.10 -11.47 -1.80
N HIS A 211 -5.06 -12.42 -0.85
CA HIS A 211 -6.12 -12.60 0.13
C HIS A 211 -6.21 -11.43 1.10
N SER A 212 -5.10 -10.95 1.68
CA SER A 212 -5.11 -9.80 2.58
C SER A 212 -5.62 -8.53 1.89
N LEU A 213 -5.25 -8.29 0.63
CA LEU A 213 -5.79 -7.18 -0.16
C LEU A 213 -7.29 -7.36 -0.46
N ALA A 214 -7.76 -8.60 -0.66
CA ALA A 214 -9.18 -8.88 -0.86
C ALA A 214 -10.01 -8.60 0.42
N VAL A 215 -9.47 -8.95 1.60
CA VAL A 215 -10.05 -8.60 2.91
C VAL A 215 -10.17 -7.08 3.05
N GLY A 216 -9.10 -6.34 2.76
CA GLY A 216 -9.14 -4.87 2.79
C GLY A 216 -10.13 -4.26 1.77
N CYS A 217 -10.26 -4.86 0.59
CA CYS A 217 -11.28 -4.48 -0.40
C CYS A 217 -12.71 -4.69 0.11
N GLU A 218 -12.96 -5.78 0.84
CA GLU A 218 -14.28 -6.03 1.43
C GLU A 218 -14.59 -5.02 2.53
N ALA A 219 -13.63 -4.66 3.40
CA ALA A 219 -13.80 -3.59 4.38
C ALA A 219 -14.12 -2.22 3.74
N LEU A 220 -13.50 -1.91 2.59
CA LEU A 220 -13.80 -0.72 1.79
C LEU A 220 -15.20 -0.77 1.14
N ARG A 221 -15.73 -1.96 0.81
CA ARG A 221 -17.07 -2.13 0.22
C ARG A 221 -18.17 -1.90 1.26
N GLN A 222 -17.96 -2.33 2.51
CA GLN A 222 -18.94 -2.17 3.57
C GLN A 222 -19.27 -0.69 3.79
N PRO A 223 -20.55 -0.34 4.08
CA PRO A 223 -20.93 1.01 4.49
C PRO A 223 -20.07 1.50 5.66
N PRO A 224 -19.84 2.82 5.80
CA PRO A 224 -19.14 3.34 6.97
C PRO A 224 -19.88 2.99 8.28
N PRO A 225 -19.16 2.92 9.42
CA PRO A 225 -19.77 2.78 10.74
C PRO A 225 -20.78 3.91 11.01
N VAL A 226 -21.78 3.64 11.85
CA VAL A 226 -22.85 4.60 12.18
C VAL A 226 -22.35 5.88 12.85
N ASP A 227 -21.24 5.77 13.58
CA ASP A 227 -20.53 6.85 14.26
C ASP A 227 -19.38 7.42 13.40
N THR A 228 -19.41 7.18 12.09
CA THR A 228 -18.40 7.75 11.19
C THR A 228 -18.43 9.27 11.29
N LEU A 229 -17.25 9.87 11.41
CA LEU A 229 -17.08 11.31 11.26
C LEU A 229 -16.82 11.67 9.79
N GLY A 230 -16.90 10.69 8.88
CA GLY A 230 -16.48 10.73 7.47
C GLY A 230 -17.47 11.42 6.53
N LEU A 231 -18.71 11.56 6.99
CA LEU A 231 -19.86 12.06 6.26
C LEU A 231 -20.70 12.96 7.18
N GLU A 232 -21.40 13.94 6.60
CA GLU A 232 -22.44 14.66 7.34
C GLU A 232 -23.63 13.74 7.60
N GLU A 233 -24.33 13.95 8.72
CA GLU A 233 -25.48 13.15 9.12
C GLU A 233 -26.58 13.14 8.05
N ASP A 234 -26.92 14.30 7.49
CA ASP A 234 -27.91 14.41 6.40
C ASP A 234 -27.47 13.63 5.15
N ALA A 235 -26.18 13.68 4.80
CA ALA A 235 -25.65 12.95 3.66
C ALA A 235 -25.70 11.43 3.92
N PHE A 236 -25.31 11.00 5.12
CA PHE A 236 -25.39 9.59 5.52
C PHE A 236 -26.84 9.08 5.46
N GLN A 237 -27.79 9.82 6.04
CA GLN A 237 -29.21 9.44 6.02
C GLN A 237 -29.78 9.41 4.60
N GLN A 238 -29.41 10.37 3.75
CA GLN A 238 -29.81 10.37 2.34
C GLN A 238 -29.31 9.12 1.61
N PHE A 239 -28.04 8.75 1.79
CA PHE A 239 -27.50 7.54 1.16
C PHE A 239 -28.15 6.26 1.70
N VAL A 240 -28.37 6.17 3.00
CA VAL A 240 -29.03 5.01 3.63
C VAL A 240 -30.48 4.87 3.16
N ALA A 241 -31.19 5.98 2.95
CA ALA A 241 -32.57 5.99 2.46
C ALA A 241 -32.68 5.58 0.98
N ASP A 242 -31.72 5.98 0.14
CA ASP A 242 -31.75 5.73 -1.30
C ASP A 242 -31.27 4.30 -1.66
N ASP A 243 -30.19 3.81 -1.02
CA ASP A 243 -29.65 2.46 -1.20
C ASP A 243 -28.57 2.20 -0.13
N ALA A 244 -28.91 1.49 0.95
CA ALA A 244 -27.95 1.16 2.01
C ALA A 244 -26.75 0.31 1.53
N GLU A 245 -26.88 -0.44 0.42
CA GLU A 245 -25.76 -1.15 -0.23
C GLU A 245 -24.95 -0.23 -1.17
N GLY A 246 -25.45 0.97 -1.43
CA GLY A 246 -24.94 1.94 -2.37
C GLY A 246 -23.81 2.83 -1.86
N LEU A 247 -23.53 2.84 -0.54
CA LEU A 247 -22.47 3.65 0.06
C LEU A 247 -21.21 2.82 0.34
N TYR A 248 -20.09 3.23 -0.25
CA TYR A 248 -18.81 2.52 -0.15
C TYR A 248 -17.63 3.49 -0.15
N CYS A 249 -16.45 2.99 0.22
CA CYS A 249 -15.20 3.75 0.17
C CYS A 249 -14.40 3.40 -1.10
N LEU A 250 -14.10 4.41 -1.91
CA LEU A 250 -13.12 4.27 -2.99
C LEU A 250 -11.74 4.68 -2.46
N HIS A 251 -10.74 3.80 -2.57
CA HIS A 251 -9.38 4.13 -2.17
C HIS A 251 -8.68 5.05 -3.18
N MET A 252 -8.99 4.89 -4.47
CA MET A 252 -8.48 5.70 -5.59
C MET A 252 -6.97 5.64 -5.87
N ASP A 253 -6.14 4.98 -5.04
CA ASP A 253 -4.69 4.91 -5.25
C ASP A 253 -4.05 3.59 -4.77
N LEU A 254 -4.79 2.48 -4.92
CA LEU A 254 -4.26 1.14 -4.63
C LEU A 254 -3.11 0.76 -5.57
N LYS A 255 -1.94 0.51 -4.98
CA LYS A 255 -0.70 0.17 -5.66
C LYS A 255 0.29 -0.46 -4.65
N PRO A 256 1.34 -1.16 -5.10
CA PRO A 256 2.31 -1.80 -4.19
C PRO A 256 2.98 -0.85 -3.18
N GLN A 257 3.09 0.44 -3.49
CA GLN A 257 3.65 1.45 -2.56
C GLN A 257 2.72 1.70 -1.37
N ASN A 258 1.42 1.51 -1.58
CA ASN A 258 0.35 1.78 -0.61
C ASN A 258 -0.17 0.46 0.01
N THR A 259 0.70 -0.55 0.03
CA THR A 259 0.51 -1.81 0.76
C THR A 259 1.70 -1.99 1.70
N LEU A 260 1.49 -1.79 2.99
CA LEU A 260 2.52 -1.94 4.02
C LEU A 260 2.55 -3.39 4.53
N LEU A 261 3.72 -3.81 5.00
CA LEU A 261 3.99 -5.16 5.46
C LEU A 261 4.23 -5.14 6.97
N ALA A 262 3.18 -5.43 7.74
CA ALA A 262 3.20 -5.54 9.19
C ALA A 262 3.79 -6.88 9.64
N MET A 263 3.98 -7.04 10.95
CA MET A 263 4.39 -8.30 11.55
C MET A 263 3.41 -9.42 11.16
N GLY A 264 3.96 -10.61 10.91
CA GLY A 264 3.15 -11.78 10.60
C GLY A 264 2.30 -12.22 11.79
N LEU A 265 1.10 -12.74 11.53
CA LEU A 265 0.22 -13.30 12.55
C LEU A 265 0.58 -14.75 12.94
N GLY A 266 1.63 -15.32 12.35
CA GLY A 266 2.08 -16.69 12.64
C GLY A 266 1.09 -17.80 12.26
N GLU A 267 0.09 -17.52 11.42
CA GLU A 267 -0.94 -18.50 11.06
C GLU A 267 -0.37 -19.70 10.28
N GLU A 268 -0.82 -20.90 10.64
CA GLU A 268 -0.57 -22.17 9.92
C GLU A 268 0.90 -22.53 9.64
N GLY A 269 1.86 -22.05 10.45
CA GLY A 269 3.28 -22.38 10.27
C GLY A 269 3.90 -21.77 9.01
N LEU A 270 3.31 -20.67 8.53
CA LEU A 270 3.86 -19.79 7.52
C LEU A 270 4.26 -18.46 8.17
N ASP A 271 5.56 -18.21 8.20
CA ASP A 271 6.13 -16.98 8.72
C ASP A 271 6.20 -15.94 7.58
N PHE A 272 5.05 -15.32 7.31
CA PHE A 272 4.92 -14.28 6.29
C PHE A 272 4.50 -12.95 6.92
N PRO A 273 5.02 -11.81 6.42
CA PRO A 273 4.55 -10.51 6.88
C PRO A 273 3.07 -10.32 6.51
N ASN A 274 2.34 -9.55 7.31
CA ASN A 274 0.92 -9.29 7.08
C ASN A 274 0.71 -8.03 6.20
N PRO A 275 0.21 -8.15 4.96
CA PRO A 275 -0.01 -7.01 4.08
C PRO A 275 -1.26 -6.22 4.47
N LYS A 276 -1.12 -4.91 4.63
CA LYS A 276 -2.21 -3.98 4.98
C LYS A 276 -2.29 -2.82 4.00
N ILE A 277 -3.50 -2.38 3.67
CA ILE A 277 -3.75 -1.24 2.78
C ILE A 277 -3.45 0.06 3.53
N SER A 278 -2.78 1.02 2.89
CA SER A 278 -2.34 2.27 3.53
C SER A 278 -2.55 3.47 2.62
N ASP A 279 -2.41 4.68 3.18
CA ASP A 279 -2.44 5.96 2.47
C ASP A 279 -3.82 6.26 1.86
N PHE A 280 -4.74 6.64 2.75
CA PHE A 280 -6.13 6.98 2.42
C PHE A 280 -6.31 8.47 2.07
N GLY A 281 -5.22 9.19 1.79
CA GLY A 281 -5.26 10.63 1.50
C GLY A 281 -5.99 11.00 0.20
N MET A 282 -6.32 10.02 -0.64
CA MET A 282 -7.13 10.17 -1.85
C MET A 282 -8.49 9.47 -1.76
N SER A 283 -8.78 8.83 -0.63
CA SER A 283 -9.97 8.01 -0.47
C SER A 283 -11.22 8.87 -0.25
N GLU A 284 -12.38 8.33 -0.60
CA GLU A 284 -13.67 9.03 -0.45
C GLU A 284 -14.80 8.04 -0.19
N TYR A 285 -15.72 8.39 0.71
CA TYR A 285 -17.03 7.76 0.78
C TYR A 285 -17.95 8.34 -0.29
N THR A 286 -18.53 7.48 -1.11
CA THR A 286 -19.37 7.86 -2.24
C THR A 286 -20.39 6.75 -2.52
N GLY A 287 -21.40 7.07 -3.34
CA GLY A 287 -22.31 6.09 -3.89
C GLY A 287 -22.67 6.37 -5.34
N ARG A 288 -23.65 5.62 -5.87
CA ARG A 288 -24.18 5.82 -7.23
C ARG A 288 -24.92 7.15 -7.39
N SER A 289 -25.64 7.57 -6.34
CA SER A 289 -26.40 8.82 -6.33
C SER A 289 -25.54 10.06 -5.99
N ASP A 290 -24.24 9.89 -5.71
CA ASP A 290 -23.36 11.01 -5.40
C ASP A 290 -23.02 11.80 -6.66
N LEU A 291 -23.51 13.04 -6.77
CA LEU A 291 -23.25 13.91 -7.93
C LEU A 291 -21.76 14.26 -8.11
N ARG A 292 -20.93 14.09 -7.08
CA ARG A 292 -19.47 14.23 -7.18
C ARG A 292 -18.83 13.07 -7.95
N ASN A 293 -19.51 11.92 -8.00
CA ASN A 293 -19.08 10.71 -8.69
C ASN A 293 -19.57 10.73 -10.14
N PRO A 294 -18.70 10.63 -11.15
CA PRO A 294 -17.24 10.48 -11.08
C PRO A 294 -16.48 11.82 -11.18
N ASP A 295 -17.16 12.94 -11.46
CA ASP A 295 -16.54 14.19 -11.95
C ASP A 295 -15.40 14.71 -11.05
N ASN A 296 -15.60 14.69 -9.73
CA ASN A 296 -14.62 15.17 -8.76
C ASN A 296 -13.45 14.20 -8.51
N PHE A 297 -13.54 12.97 -9.02
CA PHE A 297 -12.63 11.86 -8.67
C PHE A 297 -11.68 11.46 -9.80
N TRP A 298 -11.94 11.87 -11.06
CA TRP A 298 -11.12 11.51 -12.23
C TRP A 298 -9.62 11.78 -12.09
N TRP A 299 -9.26 12.88 -11.44
CA TRP A 299 -7.86 13.31 -11.32
C TRP A 299 -7.09 12.52 -10.25
N ARG A 300 -7.76 11.92 -9.25
CA ARG A 300 -7.13 11.21 -8.12
C ARG A 300 -6.37 9.95 -8.56
N GLY A 301 -5.35 9.55 -7.81
CA GLY A 301 -4.64 8.28 -8.04
C GLY A 301 -3.49 8.31 -9.05
N THR A 302 -2.67 7.26 -8.99
CA THR A 302 -1.49 7.07 -9.85
C THR A 302 -1.87 6.56 -11.23
N THR A 303 -1.57 7.31 -12.29
CA THR A 303 -1.97 7.02 -13.69
C THR A 303 -1.75 5.57 -14.15
N ALA A 304 -0.65 4.92 -13.74
CA ALA A 304 -0.34 3.55 -14.14
C ALA A 304 -1.26 2.48 -13.52
N TYR A 305 -1.92 2.80 -12.41
CA TYR A 305 -2.83 1.93 -11.67
C TYR A 305 -4.31 2.29 -11.88
N LYS A 306 -4.61 3.46 -12.44
CA LYS A 306 -5.99 3.86 -12.74
C LYS A 306 -6.69 2.82 -13.64
N PRO A 307 -7.95 2.49 -13.34
CA PRO A 307 -8.74 1.60 -14.17
C PRO A 307 -9.17 2.29 -15.46
N THR A 308 -9.83 1.53 -16.32
CA THR A 308 -10.22 1.94 -17.66
C THR A 308 -11.31 3.00 -17.64
N GLU A 309 -12.33 2.80 -16.82
CA GLU A 309 -13.38 3.77 -16.53
C GLU A 309 -12.83 5.11 -16.03
N GLN A 310 -11.70 5.15 -15.31
CA GLN A 310 -11.07 6.40 -14.85
C GLN A 310 -10.10 7.02 -15.88
N LEU A 311 -9.67 6.29 -16.90
CA LEU A 311 -8.72 6.77 -17.92
C LEU A 311 -9.38 7.24 -19.23
N PHE A 312 -10.71 7.12 -19.33
CA PHE A 312 -11.53 7.51 -20.48
C PHE A 312 -11.22 6.66 -21.73
N TYR A 313 -12.09 5.70 -22.03
CA TYR A 313 -11.99 4.86 -23.24
C TYR A 313 -12.99 5.38 -24.28
N GLY A 314 -12.52 6.09 -25.33
CA GLY A 314 -13.42 6.76 -26.28
C GLY A 314 -12.90 6.98 -27.71
N ALA A 315 -13.86 7.16 -28.64
CA ALA A 315 -13.86 7.35 -30.11
C ALA A 315 -13.56 6.16 -31.05
N GLU A 316 -12.56 5.32 -30.78
CA GLU A 316 -12.16 4.24 -31.72
C GLU A 316 -12.83 2.88 -31.44
N TRP A 317 -13.82 2.87 -30.56
CA TRP A 317 -14.45 1.65 -30.06
C TRP A 317 -15.81 1.44 -30.76
N ARG A 318 -16.22 0.18 -30.96
CA ARG A 318 -17.62 -0.13 -31.36
C ARG A 318 -18.53 -0.27 -30.15
N ILE A 319 -17.95 -0.69 -29.02
CA ILE A 319 -18.53 -0.77 -27.68
C ILE A 319 -17.38 -0.37 -26.73
N PRO A 320 -17.50 0.71 -25.93
CA PRO A 320 -16.48 1.07 -24.97
C PRO A 320 -16.26 -0.07 -23.98
N PRO A 321 -15.02 -0.52 -23.78
CA PRO A 321 -14.74 -1.69 -22.96
C PRO A 321 -14.92 -1.40 -21.48
N ASN A 322 -15.18 -0.15 -21.09
CA ASN A 322 -15.54 0.29 -19.73
C ASN A 322 -17.05 0.42 -19.50
N GLY A 323 -17.88 -0.09 -20.42
CA GLY A 323 -19.35 -0.04 -20.32
C GLY A 323 -19.99 1.30 -20.73
N ALA A 324 -19.20 2.34 -21.02
CA ALA A 324 -19.71 3.68 -21.32
C ALA A 324 -20.51 3.77 -22.64
N VAL A 325 -21.30 4.84 -22.76
CA VAL A 325 -21.95 5.27 -24.00
C VAL A 325 -20.93 5.64 -25.06
N LEU A 326 -21.17 5.14 -26.27
CA LEU A 326 -20.29 5.32 -27.41
C LEU A 326 -20.35 6.75 -27.97
N ARG A 327 -19.20 7.43 -28.00
CA ARG A 327 -19.04 8.80 -28.52
C ARG A 327 -18.16 8.81 -29.77
N THR A 328 -18.71 8.38 -30.90
CA THR A 328 -18.00 8.32 -32.19
C THR A 328 -18.21 9.55 -33.06
N HIS A 329 -19.28 10.33 -32.84
CA HIS A 329 -19.64 11.49 -33.64
C HIS A 329 -20.02 12.67 -32.73
N ASP A 330 -19.81 13.90 -33.21
CA ASP A 330 -20.27 15.13 -32.55
C ASP A 330 -21.76 15.42 -32.86
N ARG A 331 -22.31 16.48 -32.26
CA ARG A 331 -23.70 16.92 -32.49
C ARG A 331 -24.03 17.27 -33.95
N ARG A 332 -23.01 17.42 -34.81
CA ARG A 332 -23.16 17.69 -36.25
C ARG A 332 -22.97 16.42 -37.09
N GLY A 333 -22.90 15.25 -36.45
CA GLY A 333 -22.70 13.95 -37.12
C GLY A 333 -21.27 13.75 -37.64
N LYS A 334 -20.29 14.59 -37.27
CA LYS A 334 -18.91 14.43 -37.71
C LYS A 334 -18.17 13.49 -36.77
N ARG A 335 -17.43 12.54 -37.33
CA ARG A 335 -16.61 11.61 -36.55
C ARG A 335 -15.61 12.36 -35.68
N VAL A 336 -15.53 12.03 -34.39
CA VAL A 336 -14.63 12.65 -33.42
C VAL A 336 -13.42 11.76 -33.11
N ASP A 337 -12.32 12.38 -32.70
CA ASP A 337 -11.14 11.68 -32.18
C ASP A 337 -11.30 11.33 -30.68
N PHE A 338 -10.37 10.54 -30.15
CA PHE A 338 -10.42 10.08 -28.76
C PHE A 338 -10.38 11.22 -27.73
N LYS A 339 -9.70 12.33 -28.04
CA LYS A 339 -9.59 13.47 -27.12
C LYS A 339 -10.91 14.19 -27.01
N ARG A 340 -11.60 14.40 -28.14
CA ARG A 340 -12.93 15.00 -28.20
C ARG A 340 -14.00 14.11 -27.58
N ALA A 341 -13.97 12.79 -27.84
CA ALA A 341 -14.88 11.85 -27.19
C ALA A 341 -14.69 11.81 -25.67
N LYS A 342 -13.44 11.84 -25.20
CA LYS A 342 -13.11 11.99 -23.78
C LYS A 342 -13.66 13.28 -23.19
N GLN A 343 -13.51 14.41 -23.88
CA GLN A 343 -14.02 15.69 -23.41
C GLN A 343 -15.56 15.69 -23.33
N ALA A 344 -16.24 15.17 -24.36
CA ALA A 344 -17.69 15.02 -24.35
C ALA A 344 -18.18 14.12 -23.21
N GLN A 345 -17.49 13.01 -22.92
CA GLN A 345 -17.82 12.17 -21.76
C GLN A 345 -17.73 12.93 -20.43
N ARG A 346 -16.70 13.77 -20.26
CA ARG A 346 -16.58 14.60 -19.06
C ARG A 346 -17.72 15.60 -18.95
N GLU A 347 -18.07 16.27 -20.05
CA GLU A 347 -19.16 17.23 -20.09
C GLU A 347 -20.51 16.56 -19.81
N ASP A 348 -20.78 15.40 -20.40
CA ASP A 348 -22.02 14.66 -20.20
C ASP A 348 -22.17 14.22 -18.73
N ASN A 349 -21.09 13.69 -18.13
CA ASN A 349 -21.08 13.30 -16.71
C ASN A 349 -21.22 14.51 -15.78
N ALA A 350 -20.53 15.62 -16.05
CA ALA A 350 -20.60 16.84 -15.23
C ALA A 350 -21.97 17.51 -15.28
N THR A 351 -22.72 17.31 -16.38
CA THR A 351 -24.06 17.88 -16.57
C THR A 351 -25.17 16.88 -16.27
N HIS A 352 -24.83 15.63 -15.90
CA HIS A 352 -25.76 14.52 -15.74
C HIS A 352 -26.73 14.36 -16.93
N THR A 353 -26.31 14.73 -18.14
CA THR A 353 -27.16 14.70 -19.35
C THR A 353 -27.40 13.28 -19.86
N VAL A 354 -26.47 12.37 -19.54
CA VAL A 354 -26.61 10.93 -19.75
C VAL A 354 -26.56 10.28 -18.37
N LEU A 355 -27.73 10.05 -17.78
CA LEU A 355 -27.83 9.29 -16.54
C LEU A 355 -27.09 7.95 -16.69
N ASP A 356 -26.31 7.60 -15.67
CA ASP A 356 -25.60 6.32 -15.53
C ASP A 356 -24.51 5.99 -16.58
N ASP A 357 -23.91 6.98 -17.27
CA ASP A 357 -22.85 6.69 -18.25
C ASP A 357 -21.59 6.07 -17.60
N ILE A 358 -21.02 6.73 -16.59
CA ILE A 358 -19.91 6.20 -15.79
C ILE A 358 -20.14 6.55 -14.32
N CYS A 359 -20.06 5.55 -13.46
CA CYS A 359 -19.97 5.71 -12.01
C CYS A 359 -18.74 4.95 -11.52
N PHE A 360 -17.93 5.53 -10.65
CA PHE A 360 -16.89 4.76 -9.98
C PHE A 360 -17.54 4.02 -8.82
N ASP A 361 -17.65 2.69 -8.96
CA ASP A 361 -18.10 1.83 -7.89
C ASP A 361 -16.93 1.05 -7.26
N HIS A 362 -17.26 0.20 -6.32
CA HIS A 362 -16.31 -0.61 -5.57
C HIS A 362 -15.43 -1.51 -6.46
N SER A 363 -15.82 -1.81 -7.70
CA SER A 363 -15.00 -2.56 -8.67
C SER A 363 -13.72 -1.81 -9.06
N LEU A 364 -13.66 -0.48 -8.83
CA LEU A 364 -12.44 0.33 -8.96
C LEU A 364 -11.34 -0.18 -8.01
N ASN A 365 -11.70 -0.53 -6.78
CA ASN A 365 -10.75 -1.08 -5.81
C ASN A 365 -10.27 -2.48 -6.25
N VAL A 366 -11.18 -3.31 -6.80
CA VAL A 366 -10.84 -4.63 -7.38
C VAL A 366 -9.81 -4.49 -8.49
N TYR A 367 -9.96 -3.51 -9.37
CA TYR A 367 -8.96 -3.21 -10.39
C TYR A 367 -7.61 -2.82 -9.78
N GLY A 368 -7.62 -1.96 -8.77
CA GLY A 368 -6.42 -1.54 -8.04
C GLY A 368 -5.64 -2.72 -7.45
N VAL A 369 -6.36 -3.67 -6.84
CA VAL A 369 -5.77 -4.95 -6.37
C VAL A 369 -5.23 -5.75 -7.56
N GLY A 370 -5.99 -5.91 -8.64
CA GLY A 370 -5.54 -6.60 -9.86
C GLY A 370 -4.26 -6.01 -10.45
N ALA A 371 -4.13 -4.68 -10.46
CA ALA A 371 -2.95 -3.98 -10.96
C ALA A 371 -1.74 -4.11 -10.02
N THR A 372 -1.99 -4.12 -8.71
CA THR A 372 -1.00 -4.44 -7.67
C THR A 372 -0.49 -5.86 -7.85
N MET A 373 -1.39 -6.84 -7.94
CA MET A 373 -1.04 -8.25 -8.12
C MET A 373 -0.38 -8.54 -9.47
N TYR A 374 -0.75 -7.82 -10.54
CA TYR A 374 -0.02 -7.88 -11.81
C TYR A 374 1.43 -7.44 -11.64
N SER A 375 1.67 -6.36 -10.89
CA SER A 375 3.03 -5.87 -10.62
C SER A 375 3.84 -6.87 -9.81
N VAL A 376 3.24 -7.49 -8.78
CA VAL A 376 3.85 -8.53 -7.95
C VAL A 376 4.17 -9.79 -8.78
N ALA A 377 3.19 -10.33 -9.50
CA ALA A 377 3.34 -11.56 -10.25
C ALA A 377 4.31 -11.41 -11.43
N THR A 378 4.32 -10.27 -12.12
CA THR A 378 5.19 -10.11 -13.30
C THR A 378 6.56 -9.53 -12.97
N LEU A 379 6.73 -8.99 -11.75
CA LEU A 379 7.87 -8.16 -11.34
C LEU A 379 8.16 -7.05 -12.35
N CYS A 380 7.12 -6.55 -13.01
CA CYS A 380 7.28 -5.51 -14.01
C CYS A 380 7.56 -4.16 -13.35
N ARG A 381 7.99 -3.18 -14.14
CA ARG A 381 8.04 -1.79 -13.68
C ARG A 381 6.62 -1.23 -13.55
N THR A 382 6.45 -0.23 -12.70
CA THR A 382 5.17 0.45 -12.41
C THR A 382 4.40 0.84 -13.68
N CYS A 383 5.07 1.39 -14.70
CA CYS A 383 4.41 1.82 -15.94
C CYS A 383 4.08 0.68 -16.92
N LYS A 384 4.58 -0.54 -16.69
CA LYS A 384 4.52 -1.61 -17.69
C LYS A 384 3.10 -2.08 -17.98
N LEU A 385 2.22 -2.07 -16.98
CA LEU A 385 0.81 -2.40 -17.20
C LEU A 385 0.20 -1.42 -18.21
N MET A 386 0.37 -0.10 -17.98
CA MET A 386 -0.08 0.95 -18.90
C MET A 386 0.44 0.76 -20.34
N ASP A 387 1.70 0.36 -20.49
CA ASP A 387 2.29 0.08 -21.82
C ASP A 387 1.72 -1.18 -22.48
N THR A 388 1.23 -2.13 -21.68
CA THR A 388 0.75 -3.44 -22.14
C THR A 388 -0.73 -3.42 -22.49
N ARG A 389 -1.49 -2.44 -21.97
CA ARG A 389 -2.92 -2.29 -22.24
C ARG A 389 -3.19 -2.08 -23.72
N ALA A 390 -4.29 -2.65 -24.21
CA ALA A 390 -4.79 -2.42 -25.55
C ALA A 390 -5.20 -0.95 -25.69
N LYS A 391 -4.47 -0.22 -26.54
CA LYS A 391 -4.72 1.20 -26.81
C LYS A 391 -5.77 1.42 -27.91
N HIS A 392 -6.08 0.38 -28.68
CA HIS A 392 -7.04 0.41 -29.79
C HIS A 392 -7.80 -0.92 -29.92
N TYR A 393 -8.97 -0.87 -30.56
CA TYR A 393 -9.93 -1.99 -30.64
C TYR A 393 -9.35 -3.27 -31.26
N ALA A 394 -8.53 -3.15 -32.32
CA ALA A 394 -7.90 -4.31 -32.94
C ALA A 394 -7.01 -5.09 -31.95
N LYS A 395 -6.24 -4.39 -31.10
CA LYS A 395 -5.41 -5.04 -30.08
C LYS A 395 -6.26 -5.67 -28.97
N TYR A 396 -7.35 -5.01 -28.58
CA TYR A 396 -8.32 -5.53 -27.62
C TYR A 396 -8.94 -6.86 -28.10
N ARG A 397 -9.35 -6.93 -29.37
CA ARG A 397 -9.83 -8.16 -30.00
C ARG A 397 -8.76 -9.25 -30.06
N GLN A 398 -7.53 -8.91 -30.45
CA GLN A 398 -6.40 -9.84 -30.44
C GLN A 398 -6.09 -10.39 -29.04
N ASN A 399 -6.38 -9.61 -27.99
CA ASN A 399 -6.22 -10.02 -26.60
C ASN A 399 -7.41 -10.83 -26.07
N GLY A 400 -8.41 -11.18 -26.91
CA GLY A 400 -9.59 -11.93 -26.50
C GLY A 400 -10.68 -11.08 -25.85
N ASN A 401 -10.87 -9.86 -26.33
CA ASN A 401 -11.75 -8.85 -25.71
C ASN A 401 -11.26 -8.43 -24.31
N HIS A 402 -9.97 -8.14 -24.19
CA HIS A 402 -9.41 -7.73 -22.90
C HIS A 402 -8.30 -6.69 -23.08
N GLN A 403 -8.09 -5.83 -22.09
CA GLN A 403 -7.01 -4.82 -22.18
C GLN A 403 -5.61 -5.46 -22.18
N ILE A 404 -5.45 -6.64 -21.57
CA ILE A 404 -4.21 -7.43 -21.61
C ILE A 404 -4.50 -8.85 -22.06
N SER A 405 -3.59 -9.47 -22.84
CA SER A 405 -3.79 -10.84 -23.33
C SER A 405 -3.68 -11.91 -22.24
N LYS A 406 -2.71 -11.77 -21.32
CA LYS A 406 -2.51 -12.66 -20.17
C LYS A 406 -1.50 -12.07 -19.20
N VAL A 407 -1.56 -12.55 -17.95
CA VAL A 407 -0.49 -12.36 -16.95
C VAL A 407 0.64 -13.35 -17.25
N ARG A 408 1.84 -12.86 -17.59
CA ARG A 408 3.01 -13.70 -17.91
C ARG A 408 4.18 -13.36 -17.01
N THR A 409 4.80 -14.39 -16.46
CA THR A 409 6.16 -14.37 -15.91
C THR A 409 7.18 -14.62 -17.02
N LYS A 410 8.45 -14.29 -16.76
CA LYS A 410 9.57 -14.63 -17.67
C LYS A 410 9.75 -16.14 -17.76
N VAL A 411 9.63 -16.82 -16.63
CA VAL A 411 9.72 -18.29 -16.52
C VAL A 411 8.30 -18.86 -16.63
N PRO A 412 7.98 -19.68 -17.66
CA PRO A 412 6.68 -20.33 -17.76
C PRO A 412 6.42 -21.23 -16.55
N GLY A 413 5.17 -21.26 -16.07
CA GLY A 413 4.79 -22.17 -14.98
C GLY A 413 5.12 -21.69 -13.57
N THR A 414 5.78 -20.53 -13.39
CA THR A 414 6.08 -19.96 -12.05
C THR A 414 4.84 -19.88 -11.16
N TYR A 415 3.71 -19.48 -11.74
CA TYR A 415 2.44 -19.36 -11.03
C TYR A 415 1.33 -20.14 -11.71
N SER A 416 0.46 -20.74 -10.90
CA SER A 416 -0.69 -21.49 -11.37
C SER A 416 -1.59 -20.70 -12.32
N SER A 417 -2.30 -21.42 -13.18
CA SER A 417 -3.30 -20.84 -14.08
C SER A 417 -4.43 -20.15 -13.31
N ARG A 418 -4.81 -20.67 -12.14
CA ARG A 418 -5.84 -20.09 -11.26
C ARG A 418 -5.45 -18.69 -10.81
N LEU A 419 -4.25 -18.53 -10.24
CA LEU A 419 -3.74 -17.23 -9.80
C LEU A 419 -3.71 -16.22 -10.94
N ARG A 420 -3.09 -16.61 -12.07
CA ARG A 420 -2.97 -15.74 -13.25
C ARG A 420 -4.32 -15.34 -13.85
N ARG A 421 -5.31 -16.24 -13.83
CA ARG A 421 -6.67 -15.97 -14.33
C ARG A 421 -7.42 -15.01 -13.41
N LEU A 422 -7.29 -15.15 -12.08
CA LEU A 422 -7.96 -14.25 -11.14
C LEU A 422 -7.39 -12.82 -11.24
N ILE A 423 -6.06 -12.68 -11.33
CA ILE A 423 -5.41 -11.37 -11.57
C ILE A 423 -5.89 -10.77 -12.90
N HIS A 424 -6.01 -11.60 -13.95
CA HIS A 424 -6.50 -11.17 -15.26
C HIS A 424 -7.94 -10.66 -15.19
N ARG A 425 -8.84 -11.39 -14.51
CA ARG A 425 -10.25 -10.97 -14.29
C ARG A 425 -10.40 -9.68 -13.48
N CYS A 426 -9.55 -9.46 -12.47
CA CYS A 426 -9.57 -8.18 -11.73
C CYS A 426 -9.23 -6.99 -12.63
N LEU A 427 -8.46 -7.24 -13.70
CA LEU A 427 -8.09 -6.27 -14.71
C LEU A 427 -9.05 -6.29 -15.90
N ASP A 428 -10.29 -6.74 -15.75
CA ASP A 428 -11.26 -6.58 -16.81
C ASP A 428 -11.52 -5.09 -17.07
N PRO A 429 -11.45 -4.63 -18.33
CA PRO A 429 -11.72 -3.24 -18.62
C PRO A 429 -13.18 -2.85 -18.36
N ASP A 430 -14.10 -3.81 -18.33
CA ASP A 430 -15.49 -3.59 -17.96
C ASP A 430 -15.64 -3.81 -16.45
N PRO A 431 -15.96 -2.77 -15.66
CA PRO A 431 -16.25 -2.87 -14.23
C PRO A 431 -17.14 -4.07 -13.86
N ALA A 432 -18.18 -4.34 -14.65
CA ALA A 432 -19.18 -5.37 -14.36
C ALA A 432 -18.65 -6.81 -14.53
N ASN A 433 -17.57 -7.01 -15.29
CA ASN A 433 -16.96 -8.33 -15.51
C ASN A 433 -15.88 -8.68 -14.48
N ARG A 434 -15.49 -7.71 -13.64
CA ARG A 434 -14.56 -7.95 -12.53
C ARG A 434 -15.27 -8.81 -11.46
N PRO A 435 -14.53 -9.64 -10.69
CA PRO A 435 -15.13 -10.33 -9.57
C PRO A 435 -15.65 -9.31 -8.54
N SER A 436 -16.76 -9.64 -7.88
CA SER A 436 -17.18 -8.89 -6.68
C SER A 436 -16.15 -9.05 -5.57
N GLN A 437 -16.15 -8.19 -4.55
CA GLN A 437 -15.22 -8.30 -3.42
C GLN A 437 -15.41 -9.60 -2.65
N VAL A 438 -16.67 -10.02 -2.46
CA VAL A 438 -17.00 -11.29 -1.82
C VAL A 438 -16.46 -12.45 -2.66
N GLU A 439 -16.68 -12.43 -3.99
CA GLU A 439 -16.11 -13.45 -4.88
C GLU A 439 -14.57 -13.45 -4.83
N LEU A 440 -13.96 -12.27 -4.81
CA LEU A 440 -12.50 -12.12 -4.76
C LEU A 440 -11.94 -12.68 -3.45
N MET A 441 -12.57 -12.38 -2.32
CA MET A 441 -12.20 -12.90 -1.01
C MET A 441 -12.30 -14.42 -0.98
N ASP A 442 -13.40 -15.00 -1.47
CA ASP A 442 -13.58 -16.46 -1.56
C ASP A 442 -12.55 -17.12 -2.47
N GLU A 443 -12.33 -16.58 -3.67
CA GLU A 443 -11.43 -17.18 -4.65
C GLU A 443 -9.96 -17.11 -4.20
N THR A 444 -9.57 -16.02 -3.54
CA THR A 444 -8.24 -15.85 -2.93
C THR A 444 -8.04 -16.73 -1.73
N HIS A 445 -9.02 -16.85 -0.83
CA HIS A 445 -8.97 -17.76 0.31
C HIS A 445 -8.80 -19.23 -0.16
N ARG A 446 -9.62 -19.67 -1.12
CA ARG A 446 -9.50 -21.01 -1.72
C ARG A 446 -8.14 -21.21 -2.40
N GLY A 447 -7.63 -20.18 -3.09
CA GLY A 447 -6.31 -20.19 -3.73
C GLY A 447 -5.18 -20.37 -2.73
N LEU A 448 -5.22 -19.61 -1.63
CA LEU A 448 -4.27 -19.70 -0.52
C LEU A 448 -4.32 -21.08 0.14
N GLN A 449 -5.50 -21.58 0.49
CA GLN A 449 -5.67 -22.90 1.10
C GLN A 449 -5.18 -24.05 0.20
N LEU A 450 -5.33 -23.92 -1.13
CA LEU A 450 -4.74 -24.86 -2.08
C LEU A 450 -3.20 -24.77 -2.10
N ALA A 451 -2.65 -23.56 -2.06
CA ALA A 451 -1.20 -23.35 -2.04
C ALA A 451 -0.57 -23.87 -0.74
N ILE A 452 -1.18 -23.61 0.42
CA ILE A 452 -0.78 -24.15 1.72
C ILE A 452 -0.78 -25.69 1.69
N ARG A 453 -1.83 -26.32 1.16
CA ARG A 453 -1.88 -27.78 1.03
C ARG A 453 -0.78 -28.35 0.13
N ARG A 454 -0.44 -27.66 -0.97
CA ARG A 454 0.67 -28.05 -1.85
C ARG A 454 2.01 -27.96 -1.14
N VAL A 455 2.22 -26.90 -0.36
CA VAL A 455 3.40 -26.72 0.48
C VAL A 455 3.52 -27.84 1.52
N LYS A 456 2.47 -28.08 2.32
CA LYS A 456 2.44 -29.16 3.33
C LYS A 456 2.71 -30.54 2.70
N ARG A 457 2.16 -30.82 1.51
CA ARG A 457 2.44 -32.05 0.77
C ARG A 457 3.91 -32.12 0.33
N ALA A 458 4.45 -31.06 -0.26
CA ALA A 458 5.85 -31.03 -0.70
C ALA A 458 6.82 -31.25 0.46
N ARG A 459 6.58 -30.62 1.62
CA ARG A 459 7.34 -30.85 2.87
C ARG A 459 7.31 -32.32 3.28
N ARG A 460 6.13 -32.95 3.28
CA ARG A 460 5.96 -34.36 3.64
C ARG A 460 6.67 -35.29 2.65
N ASP A 461 6.54 -35.05 1.36
CA ASP A 461 7.16 -35.87 0.32
C ASP A 461 8.69 -35.78 0.40
N ALA A 462 9.24 -34.59 0.64
CA ALA A 462 10.67 -34.38 0.85
C ALA A 462 11.18 -35.08 2.11
N ALA A 463 10.43 -35.00 3.22
CA ALA A 463 10.79 -35.69 4.47
C ALA A 463 10.72 -37.22 4.32
N LEU A 464 9.72 -37.74 3.62
CA LEU A 464 9.59 -39.16 3.33
C LEU A 464 10.76 -39.65 2.46
N ALA A 465 11.14 -38.87 1.45
CA ALA A 465 12.32 -39.16 0.63
C ALA A 465 13.61 -39.18 1.48
N ALA A 466 13.77 -38.23 2.40
CA ALA A 466 14.91 -38.21 3.32
C ALA A 466 14.91 -39.39 4.32
N ALA A 467 13.73 -39.89 4.68
CA ALA A 467 13.53 -41.07 5.53
C ALA A 467 13.62 -42.41 4.77
N GLY A 468 14.07 -42.41 3.51
CA GLY A 468 14.22 -43.62 2.71
C GLY A 468 12.91 -44.23 2.21
N GLY A 469 11.80 -43.47 2.23
CA GLY A 469 10.48 -43.92 1.77
C GLY A 469 9.64 -44.63 2.83
N ASP A 470 10.14 -44.82 4.05
CA ASP A 470 9.41 -45.45 5.15
C ASP A 470 8.76 -44.39 6.06
N PRO A 471 7.41 -44.32 6.13
CA PRO A 471 6.71 -43.40 7.00
C PRO A 471 7.03 -43.55 8.49
N ASN A 472 7.48 -44.73 8.94
CA ASN A 472 7.84 -44.97 10.35
C ASN A 472 9.15 -44.29 10.76
N ASN A 473 9.98 -43.93 9.79
CA ASN A 473 11.25 -43.24 10.00
C ASN A 473 11.11 -41.71 9.91
N LEU A 474 9.90 -41.18 9.79
CA LEU A 474 9.67 -39.74 9.79
C LEU A 474 9.95 -39.15 11.18
N PRO A 475 10.69 -38.03 11.27
CA PRO A 475 10.88 -37.34 12.54
C PRO A 475 9.52 -36.91 13.14
N PRO A 476 9.38 -36.92 14.46
CA PRO A 476 8.17 -36.45 15.12
C PRO A 476 7.98 -34.94 14.90
N GLY A 477 6.77 -34.54 14.51
CA GLY A 477 6.42 -33.14 14.25
C GLY A 477 6.28 -32.79 12.77
N PRO A 478 5.85 -31.55 12.45
CA PRO A 478 5.75 -31.09 11.06
C PRO A 478 7.13 -31.00 10.42
N PRO A 479 7.30 -31.41 9.13
CA PRO A 479 8.59 -31.28 8.48
C PRO A 479 9.02 -29.82 8.31
N PRO A 480 10.34 -29.56 8.25
CA PRO A 480 10.85 -28.20 8.11
C PRO A 480 10.41 -27.56 6.78
N PRO A 481 10.31 -26.22 6.71
CA PRO A 481 10.00 -25.50 5.47
C PRO A 481 11.01 -25.78 4.36
N LEU A 482 10.51 -25.90 3.11
CA LEU A 482 11.38 -26.04 1.94
C LEU A 482 11.90 -24.69 1.46
N PRO A 483 13.07 -24.63 0.77
CA PRO A 483 13.59 -23.40 0.19
C PRO A 483 12.62 -22.71 -0.78
N SER A 484 11.74 -23.46 -1.46
CA SER A 484 10.72 -22.92 -2.37
C SER A 484 9.62 -22.11 -1.67
N GLU A 485 9.56 -22.19 -0.35
CA GLU A 485 8.57 -21.50 0.49
C GLU A 485 9.18 -20.30 1.20
N LYS A 486 10.52 -20.27 1.28
CA LYS A 486 11.24 -19.20 1.96
C LYS A 486 11.03 -17.89 1.22
N ILE A 487 10.54 -16.92 1.97
CA ILE A 487 10.57 -15.52 1.60
C ILE A 487 11.79 -14.87 2.26
N TYR A 488 12.45 -13.97 1.54
CA TYR A 488 13.61 -13.23 2.03
C TYR A 488 13.18 -11.79 2.25
N TYR A 489 12.88 -11.44 3.50
CA TYR A 489 12.30 -10.13 3.84
C TYR A 489 12.77 -9.57 5.18
N HIS A 490 13.35 -10.39 6.07
CA HIS A 490 13.95 -9.90 7.30
C HIS A 490 15.33 -9.30 7.04
N ASP A 491 15.57 -8.11 7.60
CA ASP A 491 16.88 -7.45 7.71
C ASP A 491 17.82 -7.65 6.50
N HIS A 492 18.80 -8.53 6.65
CA HIS A 492 19.85 -8.81 5.68
C HIS A 492 19.65 -10.13 4.92
N GLU A 493 18.57 -10.85 5.17
CA GLU A 493 18.27 -12.13 4.50
C GLU A 493 18.22 -11.98 2.99
N ILE A 494 17.88 -10.80 2.47
CA ILE A 494 17.88 -10.57 1.03
C ILE A 494 19.23 -10.86 0.37
N ASN A 495 20.34 -10.77 1.12
CA ASN A 495 21.67 -11.09 0.64
C ASN A 495 21.90 -12.60 0.48
N ASP A 496 21.12 -13.42 1.18
CA ASP A 496 21.17 -14.89 1.11
C ASP A 496 20.23 -15.45 0.04
N MET A 497 19.45 -14.59 -0.64
CA MET A 497 18.55 -15.02 -1.69
C MET A 497 19.34 -15.54 -2.91
N PRO A 498 18.97 -16.71 -3.47
CA PRO A 498 19.66 -17.26 -4.63
C PRO A 498 19.66 -16.30 -5.83
N LEU A 499 20.80 -16.21 -6.52
CA LEU A 499 20.89 -15.43 -7.75
C LEU A 499 19.95 -16.01 -8.82
N GLY A 500 19.18 -15.13 -9.46
CA GLY A 500 18.36 -15.50 -10.62
C GLY A 500 19.20 -15.72 -11.88
N ASN A 501 18.64 -15.39 -13.05
CA ASN A 501 19.33 -15.64 -14.31
C ASN A 501 20.67 -14.88 -14.41
N ALA A 502 21.78 -15.58 -14.69
CA ALA A 502 23.12 -15.00 -14.80
C ALA A 502 23.25 -13.87 -15.86
N GLY A 503 22.37 -13.85 -16.87
CA GLY A 503 22.30 -12.79 -17.88
C GLY A 503 21.46 -11.57 -17.46
N PHE A 504 20.76 -11.62 -16.32
CA PHE A 504 19.94 -10.51 -15.86
C PHE A 504 20.82 -9.37 -15.35
N ARG A 505 20.60 -8.16 -15.88
CA ARG A 505 21.26 -6.94 -15.43
C ARG A 505 20.23 -5.98 -14.84
N PRO A 506 20.20 -5.79 -13.51
CA PRO A 506 19.29 -4.83 -12.91
C PRO A 506 19.64 -3.43 -13.40
N LYS A 507 18.62 -2.65 -13.74
CA LYS A 507 18.79 -1.26 -14.21
C LYS A 507 18.88 -0.31 -13.02
N LYS A 508 19.48 0.88 -13.20
CA LYS A 508 19.64 1.88 -12.12
C LYS A 508 18.37 2.13 -11.29
N GLY A 509 17.20 2.30 -11.92
CA GLY A 509 15.95 2.51 -11.20
C GLY A 509 15.50 1.33 -10.31
N ASP A 510 16.04 0.14 -10.56
CA ASP A 510 15.69 -1.08 -9.84
C ASP A 510 16.35 -1.07 -8.45
N TYR A 511 17.55 -0.47 -8.33
CA TYR A 511 18.31 -0.39 -7.07
C TYR A 511 18.53 1.03 -6.51
N ARG A 512 18.24 2.10 -7.26
CA ARG A 512 18.48 3.50 -6.82
C ARG A 512 17.92 3.81 -5.44
N ASN A 513 16.71 3.33 -5.15
CA ASN A 513 16.04 3.52 -3.87
C ASN A 513 16.06 2.25 -3.00
N LEU A 514 17.00 1.34 -3.22
CA LEU A 514 17.27 0.23 -2.28
C LEU A 514 18.39 0.64 -1.31
N PHE A 515 19.36 1.41 -1.80
CA PHE A 515 20.46 1.94 -0.99
C PHE A 515 20.09 3.18 -0.17
N SER A 516 19.01 3.89 -0.52
CA SER A 516 18.57 5.09 0.21
C SER A 516 17.77 4.79 1.47
N THR A 517 17.30 3.55 1.66
CA THR A 517 16.53 3.09 2.83
C THR A 517 17.32 2.12 3.70
N SER A 518 18.59 1.85 3.35
CA SER A 518 19.45 0.92 4.07
C SER A 518 20.54 1.69 4.82
N SER A 519 20.18 2.22 5.99
CA SER A 519 21.12 2.70 7.01
C SER A 519 21.96 1.58 7.65
N SER A 520 21.82 0.32 7.20
CA SER A 520 22.48 -0.85 7.78
C SER A 520 23.45 -1.58 6.85
N ILE A 521 23.78 -1.06 5.67
CA ILE A 521 24.81 -1.70 4.83
C ILE A 521 26.13 -0.95 5.01
N ARG A 522 27.06 -1.58 5.78
CA ARG A 522 28.49 -1.29 5.67
C ARG A 522 28.86 -1.27 4.18
N THR A 523 29.41 -0.14 3.75
CA THR A 523 30.13 0.08 2.49
C THR A 523 30.40 -1.21 1.70
N PHE A 524 29.72 -1.36 0.56
CA PHE A 524 30.15 -2.25 -0.51
C PHE A 524 31.57 -1.85 -0.94
N ARG A 525 32.59 -2.52 -0.40
CA ARG A 525 33.79 -2.78 -1.19
C ARG A 525 33.41 -3.90 -2.14
N VAL A 526 33.19 -3.56 -3.40
CA VAL A 526 33.34 -4.53 -4.48
C VAL A 526 34.78 -5.03 -4.38
N SER A 527 34.98 -6.20 -3.79
CA SER A 527 36.22 -6.93 -3.97
C SER A 527 36.34 -7.19 -5.45
N SER A 528 37.22 -6.44 -6.11
CA SER A 528 37.68 -6.72 -7.45
C SER A 528 38.23 -8.15 -7.48
N CYS A 529 37.43 -9.11 -7.94
CA CYS A 529 38.01 -10.33 -8.49
C CYS A 529 38.81 -9.89 -9.73
N PRO A 530 40.08 -10.30 -9.85
CA PRO A 530 40.86 -9.97 -11.03
C PRO A 530 40.24 -10.65 -12.26
N PRO A 531 40.35 -10.04 -13.45
CA PRO A 531 39.84 -10.65 -14.68
C PRO A 531 40.52 -12.00 -14.93
N PRO A 532 39.84 -12.97 -15.58
CA PRO A 532 40.42 -14.26 -15.90
C PRO A 532 41.68 -14.08 -16.74
N ASN A 533 42.76 -14.76 -16.34
CA ASN A 533 44.02 -14.83 -17.07
C ASN A 533 43.76 -15.19 -18.53
N ILE A 534 43.98 -14.21 -19.41
CA ILE A 534 44.20 -14.48 -20.83
C ILE A 534 45.57 -15.15 -20.91
N ILE A 535 45.58 -16.46 -21.12
CA ILE A 535 46.78 -17.21 -21.47
C ILE A 535 47.29 -16.62 -22.79
N PRO A 536 48.50 -16.03 -22.86
CA PRO A 536 49.10 -15.70 -24.12
C PRO A 536 49.58 -16.99 -24.76
N SER A 537 49.06 -17.28 -25.94
CA SER A 537 49.65 -18.22 -26.90
C SER A 537 51.14 -17.89 -27.06
N SER A 538 52.02 -18.78 -26.61
CA SER A 538 53.44 -18.73 -26.97
C SER A 538 53.65 -19.29 -28.37
N PRO A 539 54.54 -18.70 -29.18
CA PRO A 539 54.86 -19.20 -30.50
C PRO A 539 55.83 -20.38 -30.42
N LEU A 540 55.77 -21.21 -31.47
CA LEU A 540 56.65 -22.32 -31.80
C LEU A 540 58.13 -22.08 -31.45
N LEU A 541 58.71 -23.01 -30.68
CA LEU A 541 59.86 -23.86 -31.04
C LEU A 541 60.03 -25.00 -30.05
#